data_AF-A0AAJ4XBQ6-F1
#
_entry.id   AF-A0AAJ4XBQ6-F1
#
_cell.length_a   1.000
_cell.length_b   1.000
_cell.length_c   1.000
_cell.angle_alpha   90.00
_cell.angle_beta   90.00
_cell.angle_gamma   90.00
#
_symmetry.space_group_name_H-M   'P 1'
#
loop_
_entity.id
_entity.type
_entity.pdbx_description
1 polymer ?
#
loop_
_entity_poly.entity_id
_entity_poly.type
_entity_poly.pdbx_seq_one_letter_code
_entity_poly.pdbx_strand_id
1 'polypeptide(L)'
;MGYFRFLSCFILMILPFQGFSQRTAFEKKYAAVRSELLATNYEEALRIADSLEQISTTETTKIRSKSLLALVHQSVGTYSIAINYAKQADQLSDLVGLSDFEASSALVLASIYRDIGIQEEVSRYIQRAKDNINSVKDSLVRNQLDIWVLQEEAYQYIHNKRYADALDCMNQAINKKGYIDFKNPRSLLIRSKNYLIIAQCHKEMGNYEESLTYLKMVMDEVYGFEHIIKPFTFQFLADVYFNLGQLENARKYLDLVIPYITGSNNLHLKKEYFFLEAKYQRKIARDDLAIHFVDKYNQIEEQKRNSAQIIGNNILREQQQEIKSLKRNNVILIWTIVISISVFVLFYMIKVRPKSNKNEAISTDLFPSMEISNNAKTTSKELVNNLDVQISLETETRLVKKLNDLEDDHFFLNKNVTLGWLSNKLNSNQKYISYVIRKYKNQHFNDYILNLRIQYIVQQLESNKTLLDYKLSYLADMAGFTSHSKFTLAFKSVMDTTPSLFIENLKQKSFD
;
A
#
# COMPACT_ATOMS: atom_id res chain seq x y z
N MET A 1 83.62 -21.97 -9.95
CA MET A 1 82.46 -21.48 -10.73
C MET A 1 81.22 -21.69 -9.87
N GLY A 2 80.36 -20.71 -9.55
CA GLY A 2 80.39 -19.26 -9.81
C GLY A 2 79.56 -18.51 -8.75
N TYR A 3 79.69 -17.17 -8.72
CA TYR A 3 79.09 -16.24 -7.75
C TYR A 3 77.55 -16.12 -7.91
N PHE A 4 76.69 -15.94 -6.89
CA PHE A 4 76.55 -14.91 -5.82
C PHE A 4 75.74 -13.66 -6.23
N ARG A 5 74.50 -13.56 -5.68
CA ARG A 5 73.63 -12.38 -5.38
C ARG A 5 73.33 -11.30 -6.44
N PHE A 6 72.04 -10.93 -6.57
CA PHE A 6 71.39 -9.69 -6.07
C PHE A 6 69.85 -9.82 -6.27
N LEU A 7 69.00 -9.75 -5.22
CA LEU A 7 68.22 -8.58 -4.75
C LEU A 7 67.25 -8.02 -5.83
N SER A 8 65.92 -7.94 -5.68
CA SER A 8 65.02 -7.83 -4.51
C SER A 8 63.58 -8.31 -4.89
N CYS A 9 62.47 -8.28 -4.12
CA CYS A 9 62.16 -7.77 -2.76
C CYS A 9 60.88 -8.46 -2.17
N PHE A 10 60.66 -8.30 -0.85
CA PHE A 10 59.39 -8.11 -0.06
C PHE A 10 57.98 -8.32 -0.72
N ILE A 11 56.93 -8.94 -0.15
CA ILE A 11 56.41 -9.26 1.23
C ILE A 11 55.64 -10.62 1.14
N LEU A 12 55.86 -11.67 1.95
CA LEU A 12 55.54 -11.94 3.37
C LEU A 12 54.04 -12.02 3.80
N MET A 13 53.64 -13.25 4.18
CA MET A 13 52.78 -13.61 5.33
C MET A 13 51.23 -13.55 5.28
N ILE A 14 50.68 -14.69 5.73
CA ILE A 14 49.44 -14.87 6.50
C ILE A 14 48.11 -14.72 5.72
N LEU A 15 47.67 -15.86 5.16
CA LEU A 15 46.27 -16.25 5.14
C LEU A 15 45.95 -17.01 6.44
N PRO A 16 45.12 -16.48 7.35
CA PRO A 16 44.58 -17.24 8.46
C PRO A 16 43.09 -17.53 8.22
N PHE A 17 42.75 -18.81 8.29
CA PHE A 17 41.54 -19.33 8.94
C PHE A 17 40.26 -18.45 8.89
N GLN A 18 39.26 -18.92 8.15
CA GLN A 18 37.85 -18.70 8.49
C GLN A 18 37.46 -19.46 9.78
N GLY A 19 38.12 -19.12 10.89
CA GLY A 19 37.64 -19.42 12.23
C GLY A 19 36.54 -18.42 12.62
N PHE A 20 35.70 -18.79 13.58
CA PHE A 20 34.66 -17.93 14.19
C PHE A 20 35.18 -16.51 14.48
N SER A 21 34.90 -15.58 13.57
CA SER A 21 35.34 -14.19 13.72
C SER A 21 34.51 -13.49 14.78
N GLN A 22 35.16 -12.61 15.55
CA GLN A 22 34.52 -11.80 16.58
C GLN A 22 33.32 -11.05 15.98
N ARG A 23 32.13 -11.20 16.58
CA ARG A 23 30.95 -10.42 16.19
C ARG A 23 31.31 -8.94 16.21
N THR A 24 31.19 -8.27 15.06
CA THR A 24 31.47 -6.83 14.94
C THR A 24 30.60 -6.04 15.93
N ALA A 25 30.99 -4.78 16.21
CA ALA A 25 30.19 -3.91 17.08
C ALA A 25 28.74 -3.76 16.58
N PHE A 26 28.54 -3.80 15.25
CA PHE A 26 27.21 -3.89 14.62
C PHE A 26 26.48 -5.18 15.00
N GLU A 27 27.08 -6.37 14.78
CA GLU A 27 26.45 -7.66 15.09
C GLU A 27 26.07 -7.80 16.57
N LYS A 28 26.92 -7.30 17.48
CA LYS A 28 26.66 -7.40 18.93
C LYS A 28 25.46 -6.53 19.33
N LYS A 29 25.40 -5.27 18.86
CA LYS A 29 24.27 -4.36 19.08
C LYS A 29 22.99 -4.87 18.40
N TYR A 30 23.07 -5.29 17.14
CA TYR A 30 21.95 -5.83 16.37
C TYR A 30 21.33 -7.05 17.05
N ALA A 31 22.16 -7.98 17.55
CA ALA A 31 21.69 -9.12 18.31
C ALA A 31 21.02 -8.71 19.63
N ALA A 32 21.61 -7.79 20.40
CA ALA A 32 21.06 -7.33 21.68
C ALA A 32 19.67 -6.68 21.53
N VAL A 33 19.45 -5.88 20.47
CA VAL A 33 18.12 -5.36 20.15
C VAL A 33 17.15 -6.49 19.81
N ARG A 34 17.55 -7.41 18.92
CA ARG A 34 16.68 -8.52 18.48
C ARG A 34 16.34 -9.53 19.56
N SER A 35 17.16 -9.67 20.61
CA SER A 35 16.87 -10.57 21.73
C SER A 35 16.25 -9.84 22.91
N GLU A 36 17.07 -9.14 23.68
CA GLU A 36 16.75 -8.73 25.05
C GLU A 36 15.93 -7.45 25.07
N LEU A 37 16.39 -6.41 24.37
CA LEU A 37 15.82 -5.06 24.50
C LEU A 37 14.39 -4.99 23.96
N LEU A 38 14.04 -5.75 22.91
CA LEU A 38 12.64 -5.87 22.46
C LEU A 38 11.71 -6.49 23.52
N ALA A 39 12.24 -7.23 24.49
CA ALA A 39 11.48 -7.75 25.63
C ALA A 39 11.50 -6.80 26.84
N THR A 40 12.64 -6.14 27.12
CA THR A 40 12.87 -5.46 28.40
C THR A 40 12.90 -3.94 28.34
N ASN A 41 13.28 -3.32 27.20
CA ASN A 41 13.43 -1.87 27.08
C ASN A 41 13.33 -1.40 25.61
N TYR A 42 12.13 -0.99 25.19
CA TYR A 42 11.86 -0.54 23.82
C TYR A 42 12.57 0.78 23.47
N GLU A 43 12.82 1.67 24.44
CA GLU A 43 13.44 2.98 24.21
C GLU A 43 14.92 2.80 23.87
N GLU A 44 15.61 1.93 24.61
CA GLU A 44 16.99 1.54 24.33
C GLU A 44 17.08 0.70 23.03
N ALA A 45 16.08 -0.15 22.77
CA ALA A 45 15.98 -0.88 21.50
C ALA A 45 15.93 0.06 20.30
N LEU A 46 15.07 1.10 20.37
CA LEU A 46 14.93 2.12 19.33
C LEU A 46 16.22 2.95 19.19
N ARG A 47 16.75 3.47 20.29
CA ARG A 47 17.98 4.28 20.31
C ARG A 47 19.18 3.54 19.71
N ILE A 48 19.32 2.24 19.98
CA ILE A 48 20.37 1.42 19.37
C ILE A 48 20.07 1.13 17.90
N ALA A 49 18.81 0.88 17.52
CA ALA A 49 18.44 0.66 16.12
C ALA A 49 18.69 1.89 15.24
N ASP A 50 18.33 3.10 15.71
CA ASP A 50 18.65 4.37 15.05
C ASP A 50 20.16 4.58 14.93
N SER A 51 20.91 4.34 16.01
CA SER A 51 22.38 4.40 16.00
C SER A 51 23.00 3.40 15.02
N LEU A 52 22.38 2.23 14.80
CA LEU A 52 22.85 1.25 13.82
C LEU A 52 22.56 1.67 12.39
N GLU A 53 21.44 2.35 12.13
CA GLU A 53 21.10 2.91 10.81
C GLU A 53 22.11 3.98 10.41
N GLN A 54 22.37 4.96 11.28
CA GLN A 54 23.30 6.07 11.03
C GLN A 54 24.75 5.63 10.73
N ILE A 55 25.20 4.50 11.30
CA ILE A 55 26.56 3.96 11.06
C ILE A 55 26.60 2.88 9.97
N SER A 56 25.47 2.55 9.32
CA SER A 56 25.40 1.52 8.29
C SER A 56 26.02 1.99 6.97
N THR A 57 27.26 1.58 6.71
CA THR A 57 28.00 1.97 5.50
C THR A 57 27.72 1.07 4.29
N THR A 58 27.46 -0.22 4.51
CA THR A 58 27.18 -1.19 3.43
C THR A 58 25.68 -1.35 3.18
N GLU A 59 25.27 -1.68 1.95
CA GLU A 59 23.85 -1.91 1.67
C GLU A 59 23.27 -3.04 2.54
N THR A 60 24.04 -4.10 2.80
CA THR A 60 23.63 -5.19 3.71
C THR A 60 23.44 -4.75 5.16
N THR A 61 24.23 -3.78 5.66
CA THR A 61 24.03 -3.24 7.02
C THR A 61 22.84 -2.29 7.06
N LYS A 62 22.62 -1.48 6.02
CA LYS A 62 21.45 -0.60 5.85
C LYS A 62 20.13 -1.39 5.77
N ILE A 63 20.05 -2.43 4.94
CA ILE A 63 18.87 -3.30 4.86
C ILE A 63 18.55 -3.88 6.25
N ARG A 64 19.57 -4.34 6.97
CA ARG A 64 19.42 -4.94 8.31
C ARG A 64 19.01 -3.93 9.38
N SER A 65 19.61 -2.75 9.43
CA SER A 65 19.25 -1.71 10.41
C SER A 65 17.84 -1.16 10.15
N LYS A 66 17.44 -0.97 8.89
CA LYS A 66 16.05 -0.61 8.53
C LYS A 66 15.06 -1.73 8.88
N SER A 67 15.40 -2.99 8.61
CA SER A 67 14.57 -4.13 9.05
C SER A 67 14.46 -4.24 10.57
N LEU A 68 15.48 -3.80 11.32
CA LEU A 68 15.47 -3.76 12.78
C LEU A 68 14.57 -2.63 13.30
N LEU A 69 14.65 -1.44 12.71
CA LEU A 69 13.75 -0.32 13.00
C LEU A 69 12.30 -0.70 12.69
N ALA A 70 12.04 -1.37 11.57
CA ALA A 70 10.72 -1.90 11.25
C ALA A 70 10.18 -2.84 12.35
N LEU A 71 11.01 -3.76 12.86
CA LEU A 71 10.64 -4.68 13.94
C LEU A 71 10.38 -3.96 15.29
N VAL A 72 11.18 -2.94 15.63
CA VAL A 72 10.96 -2.12 16.83
C VAL A 72 9.67 -1.31 16.72
N HIS A 73 9.42 -0.68 15.57
CA HIS A 73 8.19 0.08 15.34
C HIS A 73 6.94 -0.80 15.24
N GLN A 74 7.08 -2.04 14.75
CA GLN A 74 6.03 -3.06 14.74
C GLN A 74 5.66 -3.49 16.16
N SER A 75 6.63 -3.77 17.02
CA SER A 75 6.36 -4.30 18.37
C SER A 75 5.52 -3.33 19.20
N VAL A 76 5.80 -2.01 19.12
CA VAL A 76 5.05 -0.96 19.83
C VAL A 76 3.79 -0.47 19.10
N GLY A 77 3.45 -1.06 17.95
CA GLY A 77 2.22 -0.73 17.22
C GLY A 77 2.27 0.55 16.37
N THR A 78 3.45 1.13 16.14
CA THR A 78 3.65 2.29 15.24
C THR A 78 3.75 1.87 13.77
N TYR A 79 2.71 1.15 13.31
CA TYR A 79 2.73 0.37 12.07
C TYR A 79 3.06 1.18 10.80
N SER A 80 2.62 2.43 10.67
CA SER A 80 2.95 3.28 9.51
C SER A 80 4.46 3.54 9.38
N ILE A 81 5.17 3.66 10.50
CA ILE A 81 6.64 3.85 10.52
C ILE A 81 7.32 2.50 10.24
N ALA A 82 6.80 1.41 10.81
CA ALA A 82 7.29 0.06 10.56
C ALA A 82 7.24 -0.32 9.07
N ILE A 83 6.11 -0.07 8.40
CA ILE A 83 5.94 -0.30 6.96
C ILE A 83 6.92 0.57 6.15
N ASN A 84 7.14 1.83 6.54
CA ASN A 84 8.07 2.71 5.82
C ASN A 84 9.49 2.15 5.84
N TYR A 85 10.03 1.82 7.02
CA TYR A 85 11.37 1.21 7.12
C TYR A 85 11.45 -0.17 6.44
N ALA A 86 10.39 -0.99 6.53
CA ALA A 86 10.35 -2.28 5.86
C ALA A 86 10.33 -2.14 4.32
N LYS A 87 9.53 -1.21 3.76
CA LYS A 87 9.54 -0.88 2.32
C LYS A 87 10.90 -0.34 1.86
N GLN A 88 11.58 0.46 2.68
CA GLN A 88 12.94 0.92 2.35
C GLN A 88 13.99 -0.20 2.37
N ALA A 89 13.86 -1.17 3.27
CA ALA A 89 14.72 -2.35 3.31
C ALA A 89 14.47 -3.26 2.09
N ASP A 90 13.20 -3.48 1.76
CA ASP A 90 12.69 -4.24 0.61
C ASP A 90 13.21 -3.66 -0.73
N GLN A 91 12.95 -2.38 -1.00
CA GLN A 91 13.44 -1.65 -2.18
C GLN A 91 14.96 -1.69 -2.31
N LEU A 92 15.69 -1.62 -1.19
CA LEU A 92 17.14 -1.68 -1.20
C LEU A 92 17.66 -3.10 -1.46
N SER A 93 16.96 -4.13 -0.98
CA SER A 93 17.31 -5.52 -1.29
C SER A 93 17.09 -5.86 -2.77
N ASP A 94 16.00 -5.39 -3.37
CA ASP A 94 15.73 -5.52 -4.81
C ASP A 94 16.83 -4.83 -5.66
N LEU A 95 17.24 -3.61 -5.26
CA LEU A 95 18.22 -2.82 -5.99
C LEU A 95 19.62 -3.48 -6.02
N VAL A 96 19.96 -4.22 -4.95
CA VAL A 96 21.26 -4.91 -4.83
C VAL A 96 21.18 -6.35 -5.39
N GLY A 97 19.99 -6.91 -5.56
CA GLY A 97 19.77 -8.26 -6.10
C GLY A 97 20.13 -9.37 -5.10
N LEU A 98 19.79 -9.18 -3.82
CA LEU A 98 20.12 -10.13 -2.75
C LEU A 98 18.88 -10.90 -2.30
N SER A 99 18.62 -12.06 -2.91
CA SER A 99 17.37 -12.79 -2.73
C SER A 99 17.06 -13.29 -1.32
N ASP A 100 18.05 -13.40 -0.44
CA ASP A 100 17.84 -13.69 0.99
C ASP A 100 17.29 -12.47 1.73
N PHE A 101 17.75 -11.27 1.37
CA PHE A 101 17.21 -10.00 1.86
C PHE A 101 15.86 -9.65 1.20
N GLU A 102 15.66 -9.94 -0.08
CA GLU A 102 14.37 -9.74 -0.76
C GLU A 102 13.28 -10.63 -0.12
N ALA A 103 13.57 -11.91 0.11
CA ALA A 103 12.65 -12.82 0.78
C ALA A 103 12.39 -12.44 2.24
N SER A 104 13.41 -12.05 3.00
CA SER A 104 13.23 -11.68 4.41
C SER A 104 12.55 -10.31 4.59
N SER A 105 12.79 -9.33 3.71
CA SER A 105 12.08 -8.05 3.73
C SER A 105 10.60 -8.22 3.40
N ALA A 106 10.28 -9.07 2.42
CA ALA A 106 8.90 -9.46 2.13
C ALA A 106 8.24 -10.13 3.35
N LEU A 107 8.92 -11.03 4.06
CA LEU A 107 8.39 -11.66 5.27
C LEU A 107 8.20 -10.69 6.45
N VAL A 108 9.06 -9.66 6.60
CA VAL A 108 8.82 -8.55 7.54
C VAL A 108 7.53 -7.81 7.18
N LEU A 109 7.34 -7.46 5.91
CA LEU A 109 6.13 -6.77 5.44
C LEU A 109 4.87 -7.63 5.66
N ALA A 110 4.91 -8.93 5.32
CA ALA A 110 3.84 -9.88 5.60
C ALA A 110 3.47 -9.91 7.09
N SER A 111 4.46 -10.00 7.98
CA SER A 111 4.23 -10.03 9.43
C SER A 111 3.62 -8.73 9.97
N ILE A 112 4.02 -7.56 9.43
CA ILE A 112 3.43 -6.27 9.79
C ILE A 112 1.97 -6.18 9.31
N TYR A 113 1.70 -6.53 8.05
CA TYR A 113 0.33 -6.54 7.51
C TYR A 113 -0.58 -7.56 8.22
N ARG A 114 -0.03 -8.67 8.70
CA ARG A 114 -0.72 -9.67 9.53
C ARG A 114 -1.11 -9.10 10.90
N ASP A 115 -0.20 -8.40 11.56
CA ASP A 115 -0.49 -7.74 12.85
C ASP A 115 -1.55 -6.65 12.71
N ILE A 116 -1.63 -5.96 11.57
CA ILE A 116 -2.68 -4.98 11.27
C ILE A 116 -4.01 -5.66 10.90
N GLY A 117 -3.97 -6.73 10.11
CA GLY A 117 -5.13 -7.49 9.61
C GLY A 117 -5.41 -7.35 8.11
N ILE A 118 -4.46 -6.89 7.30
CA ILE A 118 -4.64 -6.63 5.85
C ILE A 118 -4.26 -7.88 5.04
N GLN A 119 -5.17 -8.86 4.98
CA GLN A 119 -4.89 -10.22 4.49
C GLN A 119 -4.42 -10.31 3.03
N GLU A 120 -4.86 -9.41 2.15
CA GLU A 120 -4.44 -9.38 0.75
C GLU A 120 -2.93 -9.10 0.61
N GLU A 121 -2.42 -8.10 1.34
CA GLU A 121 -0.99 -7.79 1.37
C GLU A 121 -0.17 -8.90 2.06
N VAL A 122 -0.69 -9.53 3.13
CA VAL A 122 -0.03 -10.70 3.73
C VAL A 122 0.21 -11.80 2.69
N SER A 123 -0.83 -12.20 1.96
CA SER A 123 -0.75 -13.22 0.92
C SER A 123 0.20 -12.83 -0.22
N ARG A 124 0.16 -11.56 -0.66
CA ARG A 124 1.05 -11.00 -1.69
C ARG A 124 2.52 -11.09 -1.28
N TYR A 125 2.85 -10.68 -0.07
CA TYR A 125 4.23 -10.68 0.43
C TYR A 125 4.74 -12.08 0.79
N ILE A 126 3.88 -12.99 1.26
CA ILE A 126 4.21 -14.42 1.39
C ILE A 126 4.58 -15.02 0.03
N GLN A 127 3.78 -14.76 -1.02
CA GLN A 127 4.07 -15.29 -2.34
C GLN A 127 5.41 -14.75 -2.89
N ARG A 128 5.64 -13.44 -2.80
CA ARG A 128 6.92 -12.83 -3.20
C ARG A 128 8.12 -13.42 -2.45
N ALA A 129 7.96 -13.72 -1.16
CA ALA A 129 9.01 -14.39 -0.40
C ALA A 129 9.31 -15.78 -0.97
N LYS A 130 8.29 -16.60 -1.25
CA LYS A 130 8.46 -17.92 -1.89
C LYS A 130 9.16 -17.84 -3.25
N ASP A 131 8.79 -16.87 -4.08
CA ASP A 131 9.37 -16.68 -5.40
C ASP A 131 10.89 -16.43 -5.30
N ASN A 132 11.31 -15.54 -4.38
CA ASN A 132 12.70 -15.16 -4.16
C ASN A 132 13.54 -16.23 -3.41
N ILE A 133 12.93 -17.03 -2.52
CA ILE A 133 13.59 -18.12 -1.78
C ILE A 133 14.28 -19.12 -2.71
N ASN A 134 13.73 -19.38 -3.89
CA ASN A 134 14.32 -20.29 -4.88
C ASN A 134 15.73 -19.84 -5.35
N SER A 135 15.98 -18.52 -5.37
CA SER A 135 17.25 -17.92 -5.77
C SER A 135 18.28 -17.86 -4.64
N VAL A 136 17.88 -18.11 -3.38
CA VAL A 136 18.78 -18.10 -2.21
C VAL A 136 19.77 -19.25 -2.28
N LYS A 137 21.07 -18.95 -2.43
CA LYS A 137 22.13 -19.96 -2.61
C LYS A 137 22.45 -20.75 -1.35
N ASP A 138 22.44 -20.11 -0.18
CA ASP A 138 22.73 -20.76 1.10
C ASP A 138 21.53 -21.63 1.53
N SER A 139 21.76 -22.94 1.69
CA SER A 139 20.71 -23.89 2.02
C SER A 139 20.17 -23.76 3.45
N LEU A 140 20.99 -23.30 4.40
CA LEU A 140 20.54 -23.07 5.78
C LEU A 140 19.65 -21.82 5.83
N VAL A 141 20.07 -20.73 5.17
CA VAL A 141 19.26 -19.50 5.06
C VAL A 141 17.95 -19.78 4.33
N ARG A 142 17.99 -20.53 3.21
CA ARG A 142 16.79 -20.94 2.47
C ARG A 142 15.80 -21.70 3.36
N ASN A 143 16.27 -22.73 4.08
CA ASN A 143 15.41 -23.49 4.99
C ASN A 143 14.85 -22.64 6.14
N GLN A 144 15.60 -21.67 6.67
CA GLN A 144 15.09 -20.73 7.68
C GLN A 144 14.02 -19.79 7.13
N LEU A 145 14.15 -19.33 5.89
CA LEU A 145 13.14 -18.50 5.21
C LEU A 145 11.88 -19.32 4.91
N ASP A 146 12.02 -20.57 4.46
CA ASP A 146 10.89 -21.48 4.28
C ASP A 146 10.13 -21.74 5.59
N ILE A 147 10.84 -21.92 6.72
CA ILE A 147 10.20 -22.09 8.03
C ILE A 147 9.41 -20.83 8.39
N TRP A 148 9.94 -19.64 8.09
CA TRP A 148 9.22 -18.39 8.34
C TRP A 148 8.01 -18.24 7.41
N VAL A 149 8.08 -18.63 6.14
CA VAL A 149 6.90 -18.73 5.25
C VAL A 149 5.83 -19.62 5.90
N LEU A 150 6.18 -20.83 6.34
CA LEU A 150 5.26 -21.76 7.00
C LEU A 150 4.66 -21.19 8.30
N GLN A 151 5.40 -20.35 9.03
CA GLN A 151 4.89 -19.64 10.22
C GLN A 151 3.84 -18.58 9.84
N GLU A 152 4.08 -17.76 8.83
CA GLU A 152 3.11 -16.74 8.40
C GLU A 152 1.85 -17.40 7.76
N GLU A 153 2.01 -18.50 7.02
CA GLU A 153 0.89 -19.33 6.53
C GLU A 153 0.08 -19.95 7.67
N ALA A 154 0.74 -20.53 8.69
CA ALA A 154 0.07 -21.05 9.87
C ALA A 154 -0.74 -19.97 10.59
N TYR A 155 -0.23 -18.73 10.68
CA TYR A 155 -1.02 -17.63 11.23
C TYR A 155 -2.21 -17.21 10.35
N GLN A 156 -2.11 -17.27 9.02
CA GLN A 156 -3.27 -17.08 8.14
C GLN A 156 -4.33 -18.16 8.37
N TYR A 157 -3.91 -19.42 8.56
CA TYR A 157 -4.83 -20.51 8.91
C TYR A 157 -5.46 -20.31 10.29
N ILE A 158 -4.70 -19.92 11.31
CA ILE A 158 -5.21 -19.59 12.66
C ILE A 158 -6.25 -18.45 12.59
N HIS A 159 -5.97 -17.37 11.85
CA HIS A 159 -6.91 -16.26 11.63
C HIS A 159 -8.25 -16.76 11.05
N ASN A 160 -8.18 -17.73 10.14
CA ASN A 160 -9.34 -18.35 9.50
C ASN A 160 -9.90 -19.56 10.27
N LYS A 161 -9.48 -19.78 11.53
CA LYS A 161 -9.87 -20.89 12.43
C LYS A 161 -9.57 -22.30 11.87
N ARG A 162 -8.62 -22.39 10.93
CA ARG A 162 -8.16 -23.61 10.28
C ARG A 162 -6.98 -24.23 11.02
N TYR A 163 -7.18 -24.58 12.30
CA TYR A 163 -6.10 -25.00 13.20
C TYR A 163 -5.36 -26.27 12.74
N ALA A 164 -6.05 -27.20 12.07
CA ALA A 164 -5.44 -28.41 11.52
C ALA A 164 -4.42 -28.10 10.41
N ASP A 165 -4.74 -27.18 9.50
CA ASP A 165 -3.83 -26.73 8.45
C ASP A 165 -2.62 -25.96 9.02
N ALA A 166 -2.85 -25.16 10.08
CA ALA A 166 -1.77 -24.48 10.80
C ALA A 166 -0.80 -25.46 11.47
N LEU A 167 -1.32 -26.54 12.07
CA LEU A 167 -0.51 -27.63 12.63
C LEU A 167 0.25 -28.39 11.55
N ASP A 168 -0.33 -28.62 10.37
CA ASP A 168 0.39 -29.22 9.24
C ASP A 168 1.58 -28.35 8.78
N CYS A 169 1.38 -27.05 8.61
CA CYS A 169 2.48 -26.10 8.33
C CYS A 169 3.61 -26.19 9.38
N MET A 170 3.27 -26.33 10.66
CA MET A 170 4.26 -26.48 11.73
C MET A 170 4.95 -27.84 11.74
N ASN A 171 4.25 -28.92 11.40
CA ASN A 171 4.85 -30.24 11.20
C ASN A 171 5.83 -30.23 10.00
N GLN A 172 5.46 -29.58 8.89
CA GLN A 172 6.37 -29.37 7.75
C GLN A 172 7.61 -28.54 8.16
N ALA A 173 7.43 -27.50 8.98
CA ALA A 173 8.53 -26.66 9.46
C ALA A 173 9.50 -27.43 10.37
N ILE A 174 8.97 -28.27 11.27
CA ILE A 174 9.77 -29.12 12.17
C ILE A 174 10.58 -30.19 11.41
N ASN A 175 10.02 -30.71 10.32
CA ASN A 175 10.65 -31.77 9.53
C ASN A 175 11.67 -31.26 8.49
N LYS A 176 11.91 -29.95 8.36
CA LYS A 176 12.89 -29.43 7.39
C LYS A 176 14.34 -29.80 7.74
N LYS A 177 15.11 -30.18 6.72
CA LYS A 177 16.52 -30.56 6.90
C LYS A 177 17.35 -29.36 7.36
N GLY A 178 18.18 -29.54 8.39
CA GLY A 178 18.95 -28.44 8.99
C GLY A 178 18.15 -27.53 9.93
N TYR A 179 16.92 -27.91 10.29
CA TYR A 179 16.08 -27.23 11.29
C TYR A 179 16.76 -27.08 12.67
N ILE A 180 17.64 -28.02 13.03
CA ILE A 180 18.20 -28.11 14.38
C ILE A 180 19.73 -28.15 14.37
N ASP A 181 20.32 -27.08 14.88
CA ASP A 181 21.57 -27.14 15.62
C ASP A 181 21.24 -26.77 17.07
N PHE A 182 21.26 -27.76 17.98
CA PHE A 182 20.96 -27.57 19.39
C PHE A 182 21.95 -26.63 20.10
N LYS A 183 23.12 -26.36 19.51
CA LYS A 183 24.12 -25.42 20.06
C LYS A 183 23.98 -24.00 19.50
N ASN A 184 23.05 -23.78 18.56
CA ASN A 184 22.82 -22.47 17.94
C ASN A 184 21.59 -21.79 18.54
N PRO A 185 21.75 -20.67 19.28
CA PRO A 185 20.62 -19.95 19.87
C PRO A 185 19.55 -19.52 18.86
N ARG A 186 19.92 -19.24 17.59
CA ARG A 186 18.94 -18.87 16.55
C ARG A 186 18.02 -20.04 16.18
N SER A 187 18.54 -21.27 16.18
CA SER A 187 17.76 -22.48 15.89
C SER A 187 16.80 -22.80 17.05
N LEU A 188 17.25 -22.61 18.30
CA LEU A 188 16.37 -22.71 19.48
C LEU A 188 15.20 -21.71 19.38
N LEU A 189 15.47 -20.44 19.11
CA LEU A 189 14.42 -19.41 18.99
C LEU A 189 13.40 -19.70 17.87
N ILE A 190 13.85 -20.25 16.73
CA ILE A 190 12.96 -20.66 15.63
C ILE A 190 12.05 -21.81 16.09
N ARG A 191 12.60 -22.82 16.77
CA ARG A 191 11.86 -23.98 17.26
C ARG A 191 10.89 -23.60 18.38
N SER A 192 11.31 -22.77 19.32
CA SER A 192 10.45 -22.16 20.33
C SER A 192 9.29 -21.37 19.72
N LYS A 193 9.50 -20.61 18.63
CA LYS A 193 8.41 -19.94 17.90
C LYS A 193 7.43 -20.95 17.27
N ASN A 194 7.93 -22.04 16.69
CA ASN A 194 7.06 -23.10 16.14
C ASN A 194 6.22 -23.79 17.24
N TYR A 195 6.82 -24.12 18.39
CA TYR A 195 6.10 -24.68 19.52
C TYR A 195 5.07 -23.71 20.12
N LEU A 196 5.32 -22.40 20.12
CA LEU A 196 4.30 -21.40 20.47
C LEU A 196 3.09 -21.42 19.51
N ILE A 197 3.32 -21.52 18.20
CA ILE A 197 2.24 -21.59 17.20
C ILE A 197 1.43 -22.89 17.36
N ILE A 198 2.10 -24.02 17.61
CA ILE A 198 1.45 -25.31 17.91
C ILE A 198 0.63 -25.22 19.20
N ALA A 199 1.19 -24.66 20.28
CA ALA A 199 0.49 -24.44 21.54
C ALA A 199 -0.75 -23.56 21.34
N GLN A 200 -0.63 -22.45 20.58
CA GLN A 200 -1.76 -21.60 20.23
C GLN A 200 -2.86 -22.39 19.51
N CYS A 201 -2.53 -23.23 18.52
CA CYS A 201 -3.51 -24.06 17.84
C CYS A 201 -4.25 -24.99 18.81
N HIS A 202 -3.51 -25.70 19.68
CA HIS A 202 -4.12 -26.58 20.68
C HIS A 202 -5.00 -25.81 21.68
N LYS A 203 -4.56 -24.64 22.17
CA LYS A 203 -5.34 -23.77 23.07
C LYS A 203 -6.66 -23.35 22.44
N GLU A 204 -6.63 -22.89 21.18
CA GLU A 204 -7.84 -22.45 20.46
C GLU A 204 -8.78 -23.61 20.11
N MET A 205 -8.26 -24.84 20.02
CA MET A 205 -9.06 -26.07 19.91
C MET A 205 -9.65 -26.57 21.24
N GLY A 206 -9.24 -26.00 22.38
CA GLY A 206 -9.62 -26.47 23.72
C GLY A 206 -8.73 -27.59 24.30
N ASN A 207 -7.69 -27.98 23.57
CA ASN A 207 -6.71 -29.01 23.95
C ASN A 207 -5.64 -28.41 24.89
N TYR A 208 -6.07 -28.03 26.09
CA TYR A 208 -5.25 -27.23 27.01
C TYR A 208 -4.03 -27.98 27.57
N GLU A 209 -4.09 -29.30 27.76
CA GLU A 209 -2.97 -30.11 28.27
C GLU A 209 -1.88 -30.33 27.20
N GLU A 210 -2.29 -30.53 25.95
CA GLU A 210 -1.38 -30.55 24.79
C GLU A 210 -0.71 -29.19 24.62
N SER A 211 -1.49 -28.09 24.69
CA SER A 211 -0.95 -26.73 24.68
C SER A 211 0.05 -26.50 25.81
N LEU A 212 -0.26 -26.96 27.03
CA LEU A 212 0.63 -26.84 28.19
C LEU A 212 1.93 -27.63 28.00
N THR A 213 1.87 -28.78 27.34
CA THR A 213 3.04 -29.61 27.00
C THR A 213 4.00 -28.85 26.08
N TYR A 214 3.52 -28.28 24.98
CA TYR A 214 4.35 -27.47 24.09
C TYR A 214 4.88 -26.19 24.77
N LEU A 215 4.10 -25.53 25.62
CA LEU A 215 4.56 -24.35 26.37
C LEU A 215 5.69 -24.67 27.36
N LYS A 216 5.68 -25.85 27.99
CA LYS A 216 6.80 -26.34 28.81
C LYS A 216 8.06 -26.54 27.96
N MET A 217 7.94 -27.15 26.78
CA MET A 217 9.07 -27.30 25.85
C MET A 217 9.67 -25.95 25.42
N VAL A 218 8.83 -24.92 25.21
CA VAL A 218 9.33 -23.55 24.96
C VAL A 218 10.09 -23.01 26.19
N MET A 219 9.54 -23.17 27.39
CA MET A 219 10.17 -22.70 28.63
C MET A 219 11.54 -23.33 28.87
N ASP A 220 11.70 -24.61 28.58
CA ASP A 220 12.98 -25.32 28.71
C ASP A 220 14.03 -24.81 27.71
N GLU A 221 13.61 -24.40 26.51
CA GLU A 221 14.51 -23.86 25.46
C GLU A 221 14.92 -22.41 25.68
N VAL A 222 14.01 -21.57 26.17
CA VAL A 222 14.30 -20.15 26.47
C VAL A 222 14.80 -19.96 27.91
N TYR A 223 15.06 -21.03 28.65
CA TYR A 223 15.57 -20.97 30.01
C TYR A 223 16.92 -20.23 30.06
N GLY A 224 16.96 -19.12 30.80
CA GLY A 224 18.14 -18.24 30.89
C GLY A 224 18.35 -17.29 29.70
N PHE A 225 17.48 -17.30 28.68
CA PHE A 225 17.54 -16.35 27.56
C PHE A 225 16.46 -15.27 27.70
N GLU A 226 16.88 -14.01 27.71
CA GLU A 226 15.94 -12.88 27.64
C GLU A 226 15.60 -12.59 26.18
N HIS A 227 14.36 -12.91 25.79
CA HIS A 227 13.86 -12.82 24.43
C HIS A 227 12.34 -12.60 24.45
N ILE A 228 11.79 -11.87 23.48
CA ILE A 228 10.35 -11.54 23.40
C ILE A 228 9.41 -12.77 23.41
N ILE A 229 9.92 -13.95 23.06
CA ILE A 229 9.21 -15.24 23.18
C ILE A 229 8.79 -15.50 24.63
N LYS A 230 9.66 -15.24 25.61
CA LYS A 230 9.46 -15.57 27.02
C LYS A 230 8.20 -14.93 27.64
N PRO A 231 7.95 -13.61 27.54
CA PRO A 231 6.69 -13.04 28.03
C PRO A 231 5.45 -13.50 27.27
N PHE A 232 5.55 -13.80 25.96
CA PHE A 232 4.45 -14.46 25.25
C PHE A 232 4.19 -15.86 25.81
N THR A 233 5.22 -16.68 26.08
CA THR A 233 5.06 -17.99 26.73
C THR A 233 4.42 -17.86 28.12
N PHE A 234 4.79 -16.86 28.92
CA PHE A 234 4.13 -16.60 30.20
C PHE A 234 2.65 -16.22 30.02
N GLN A 235 2.31 -15.35 29.05
CA GLN A 235 0.92 -14.98 28.77
C GLN A 235 0.09 -16.21 28.30
N PHE A 236 0.64 -17.04 27.40
CA PHE A 236 -0.01 -18.27 26.96
C PHE A 236 -0.19 -19.27 28.09
N LEU A 237 0.82 -19.46 28.96
CA LEU A 237 0.70 -20.30 30.15
C LEU A 237 -0.40 -19.78 31.08
N ALA A 238 -0.49 -18.48 31.29
CA ALA A 238 -1.55 -17.89 32.09
C ALA A 238 -2.96 -18.15 31.52
N ASP A 239 -3.17 -18.01 30.21
CA ASP A 239 -4.47 -18.29 29.58
C ASP A 239 -4.81 -19.78 29.68
N VAL A 240 -3.85 -20.67 29.39
CA VAL A 240 -4.04 -22.12 29.51
C VAL A 240 -4.39 -22.53 30.94
N TYR A 241 -3.65 -22.07 31.94
CA TYR A 241 -3.96 -22.35 33.35
C TYR A 241 -5.31 -21.74 33.79
N PHE A 242 -5.68 -20.56 33.27
CA PHE A 242 -6.98 -19.95 33.55
C PHE A 242 -8.14 -20.81 33.01
N ASN A 243 -8.04 -21.31 31.77
CA ASN A 243 -9.07 -22.15 31.17
C ASN A 243 -9.11 -23.57 31.81
N LEU A 244 -7.97 -24.08 32.32
CA LEU A 244 -7.91 -25.27 33.18
C LEU A 244 -8.46 -25.05 34.60
N GLY A 245 -8.88 -23.83 34.95
CA GLY A 245 -9.40 -23.48 36.29
C GLY A 245 -8.33 -23.34 37.37
N GLN A 246 -7.05 -23.44 37.03
CA GLN A 246 -5.91 -23.33 37.96
C GLN A 246 -5.55 -21.86 38.21
N LEU A 247 -6.44 -21.14 38.89
CA LEU A 247 -6.35 -19.67 39.04
C LEU A 247 -5.05 -19.18 39.69
N GLU A 248 -4.49 -19.91 40.66
CA GLU A 248 -3.21 -19.56 41.30
C GLU A 248 -2.03 -19.59 40.30
N ASN A 249 -2.00 -20.62 39.45
CA ASN A 249 -1.01 -20.70 38.37
C ASN A 249 -1.24 -19.61 37.32
N ALA A 250 -2.49 -19.33 36.95
CA ALA A 250 -2.82 -18.24 36.02
C ALA A 250 -2.33 -16.88 36.55
N ARG A 251 -2.59 -16.56 37.83
CA ARG A 251 -2.11 -15.35 38.51
C ARG A 251 -0.60 -15.25 38.49
N LYS A 252 0.09 -16.32 38.92
CA LYS A 252 1.56 -16.38 38.92
C LYS A 252 2.17 -16.03 37.56
N TYR A 253 1.61 -16.56 36.47
CA TYR A 253 2.12 -16.27 35.13
C TYR A 253 1.69 -14.88 34.60
N LEU A 254 0.51 -14.37 34.96
CA LEU A 254 0.14 -12.97 34.70
C LEU A 254 1.12 -12.00 35.38
N ASP A 255 1.49 -12.26 36.64
CA ASP A 255 2.43 -11.40 37.39
C ASP A 255 3.83 -11.39 36.76
N LEU A 256 4.28 -12.53 36.22
CA LEU A 256 5.54 -12.63 35.47
C LEU A 256 5.52 -11.85 34.14
N VAL A 257 4.34 -11.53 33.58
CA VAL A 257 4.21 -10.72 32.36
C VAL A 257 4.34 -9.22 32.66
N ILE A 258 3.97 -8.75 33.86
CA ILE A 258 3.89 -7.31 34.22
C ILE A 258 5.16 -6.51 33.88
N PRO A 259 6.39 -6.93 34.21
CA PRO A 259 7.61 -6.17 33.90
C PRO A 259 7.82 -5.96 32.38
N TYR A 260 7.37 -6.92 31.57
CA TYR A 260 7.49 -6.86 30.11
C TYR A 260 6.43 -5.95 29.49
N ILE A 261 5.27 -5.75 30.12
CA ILE A 261 4.21 -4.85 29.64
C ILE A 261 4.69 -3.40 29.59
N THR A 262 5.43 -2.97 30.61
CA THR A 262 6.04 -1.64 30.66
C THR A 262 7.33 -1.60 29.85
N GLY A 263 8.24 -2.58 30.02
CA GLY A 263 9.56 -2.60 29.39
C GLY A 263 9.54 -2.74 27.86
N SER A 264 8.86 -3.76 27.33
CA SER A 264 8.76 -3.98 25.87
C SER A 264 7.86 -2.97 25.14
N ASN A 265 6.93 -2.35 25.88
CA ASN A 265 5.81 -1.58 25.33
C ASN A 265 5.05 -2.33 24.20
N ASN A 266 5.11 -3.67 24.15
CA ASN A 266 4.62 -4.46 23.02
C ASN A 266 3.09 -4.44 22.94
N LEU A 267 2.54 -3.98 21.80
CA LEU A 267 1.12 -3.77 21.61
C LEU A 267 0.32 -5.08 21.68
N HIS A 268 0.83 -6.15 21.06
CA HIS A 268 0.16 -7.45 21.06
C HIS A 268 0.18 -8.08 22.46
N LEU A 269 1.34 -8.07 23.14
CA LEU A 269 1.43 -8.57 24.52
C LEU A 269 0.50 -7.80 25.47
N LYS A 270 0.42 -6.47 25.33
CA LYS A 270 -0.52 -5.61 26.05
C LYS A 270 -1.97 -6.03 25.84
N LYS A 271 -2.39 -6.22 24.59
CA LYS A 271 -3.73 -6.69 24.24
C LYS A 271 -4.07 -8.00 24.95
N GLU A 272 -3.23 -9.02 24.76
CA GLU A 272 -3.51 -10.37 25.27
C GLU A 272 -3.46 -10.42 26.81
N TYR A 273 -2.56 -9.63 27.43
CA TYR A 273 -2.51 -9.47 28.88
C TYR A 273 -3.75 -8.77 29.43
N PHE A 274 -4.15 -7.59 28.90
CA PHE A 274 -5.33 -6.87 29.41
C PHE A 274 -6.63 -7.65 29.21
N PHE A 275 -6.77 -8.38 28.10
CA PHE A 275 -7.92 -9.25 27.86
C PHE A 275 -8.01 -10.39 28.88
N LEU A 276 -6.90 -11.08 29.14
CA LEU A 276 -6.85 -12.18 30.11
C LEU A 276 -7.01 -11.68 31.55
N GLU A 277 -6.37 -10.56 31.90
CA GLU A 277 -6.47 -9.93 33.22
C GLU A 277 -7.92 -9.49 33.50
N ALA A 278 -8.64 -8.93 32.52
CA ALA A 278 -10.07 -8.64 32.64
C ALA A 278 -10.90 -9.91 32.91
N LYS A 279 -10.66 -11.01 32.17
CA LYS A 279 -11.29 -12.32 32.41
C LYS A 279 -10.98 -12.82 33.84
N TYR A 280 -9.74 -12.66 34.29
CA TYR A 280 -9.29 -13.08 35.62
C TYR A 280 -9.99 -12.31 36.74
N GLN A 281 -9.97 -10.97 36.68
CA GLN A 281 -10.60 -10.11 37.70
C GLN A 281 -12.11 -10.38 37.83
N ARG A 282 -12.81 -10.54 36.70
CA ARG A 282 -14.23 -10.93 36.68
C ARG A 282 -14.47 -12.32 37.29
N LYS A 283 -13.58 -13.28 37.04
CA LYS A 283 -13.67 -14.65 37.61
C LYS A 283 -13.52 -14.65 39.15
N ILE A 284 -12.81 -13.68 39.72
CA ILE A 284 -12.67 -13.48 41.18
C ILE A 284 -13.60 -12.40 41.75
N ALA A 285 -14.67 -12.04 41.03
CA ALA A 285 -15.69 -11.06 41.42
C ALA A 285 -15.14 -9.64 41.77
N ARG A 286 -14.11 -9.19 41.04
CA ARG A 286 -13.59 -7.81 41.07
C ARG A 286 -13.95 -7.07 39.79
N ASP A 287 -15.24 -6.75 39.66
CA ASP A 287 -15.80 -6.17 38.43
C ASP A 287 -15.28 -4.76 38.13
N ASP A 288 -14.91 -3.99 39.15
CA ASP A 288 -14.26 -2.67 39.03
C ASP A 288 -12.91 -2.76 38.31
N LEU A 289 -12.04 -3.68 38.74
CA LEU A 289 -10.77 -3.96 38.09
C LEU A 289 -10.97 -4.61 36.72
N ALA A 290 -11.98 -5.47 36.56
CA ALA A 290 -12.30 -6.07 35.26
C ALA A 290 -12.66 -4.99 34.23
N ILE A 291 -13.50 -4.01 34.58
CA ILE A 291 -13.85 -2.87 33.70
C ILE A 291 -12.59 -2.07 33.34
N HIS A 292 -11.74 -1.74 34.32
CA HIS A 292 -10.49 -1.01 34.07
C HIS A 292 -9.57 -1.71 33.05
N PHE A 293 -9.49 -3.05 33.08
CA PHE A 293 -8.72 -3.80 32.09
C PHE A 293 -9.43 -3.96 30.74
N VAL A 294 -10.78 -4.00 30.71
CA VAL A 294 -11.56 -3.90 29.46
C VAL A 294 -11.32 -2.55 28.77
N ASP A 295 -11.31 -1.43 29.50
CA ASP A 295 -11.05 -0.11 28.92
C ASP A 295 -9.65 -0.02 28.31
N LYS A 296 -8.63 -0.54 29.01
CA LYS A 296 -7.26 -0.65 28.47
C LYS A 296 -7.17 -1.54 27.23
N TYR A 297 -7.90 -2.65 27.19
CA TYR A 297 -8.00 -3.50 26.01
C TYR A 297 -8.66 -2.76 24.84
N ASN A 298 -9.77 -2.06 25.08
CA ASN A 298 -10.49 -1.29 24.06
C ASN A 298 -9.64 -0.17 23.45
N GLN A 299 -8.85 0.54 24.26
CA GLN A 299 -7.89 1.55 23.77
C GLN A 299 -6.86 0.96 22.79
N ILE A 300 -6.38 -0.26 23.04
CA ILE A 300 -5.43 -0.96 22.16
C ILE A 300 -6.11 -1.42 20.86
N GLU A 301 -7.34 -1.93 20.94
CA GLU A 301 -8.13 -2.28 19.75
C GLU A 301 -8.47 -1.04 18.90
N GLU A 302 -8.76 0.11 19.52
CA GLU A 302 -8.98 1.39 18.83
C GLU A 302 -7.69 1.87 18.13
N GLN A 303 -6.55 1.86 18.83
CA GLN A 303 -5.25 2.19 18.23
C GLN A 303 -4.95 1.31 17.01
N LYS A 304 -5.20 0.00 17.11
CA LYS A 304 -5.03 -0.94 15.99
C LYS A 304 -5.99 -0.64 14.83
N ARG A 305 -7.27 -0.37 15.11
CA ARG A 305 -8.29 -0.03 14.10
C ARG A 305 -7.93 1.25 13.35
N ASN A 306 -7.54 2.30 14.08
CA ASN A 306 -7.12 3.58 13.50
C ASN A 306 -5.88 3.41 12.62
N SER A 307 -4.91 2.60 13.07
CA SER A 307 -3.72 2.24 12.27
C SER A 307 -4.10 1.50 10.98
N ALA A 308 -4.99 0.51 11.06
CA ALA A 308 -5.47 -0.25 9.90
C ALA A 308 -6.18 0.65 8.87
N GLN A 309 -7.02 1.58 9.33
CA GLN A 309 -7.70 2.55 8.44
C GLN A 309 -6.71 3.49 7.74
N ILE A 310 -5.73 4.04 8.48
CA ILE A 310 -4.69 4.90 7.90
C ILE A 310 -3.88 4.14 6.84
N ILE A 311 -3.48 2.90 7.13
CA ILE A 311 -2.64 2.10 6.24
C ILE A 311 -3.42 1.63 5.00
N GLY A 312 -4.68 1.19 5.16
CA GLY A 312 -5.56 0.87 4.03
C GLY A 312 -5.77 2.07 3.11
N ASN A 313 -6.04 3.25 3.68
CA ASN A 313 -6.15 4.50 2.91
C ASN A 313 -4.85 4.85 2.16
N ASN A 314 -3.69 4.58 2.75
CA ASN A 314 -2.40 4.81 2.09
C ASN A 314 -2.13 3.82 0.95
N ILE A 315 -2.44 2.53 1.12
CA ILE A 315 -2.35 1.52 0.04
C ILE A 315 -3.23 1.93 -1.15
N LEU A 316 -4.48 2.33 -0.89
CA LEU A 316 -5.40 2.79 -1.94
C LEU A 316 -4.86 4.05 -2.67
N ARG A 317 -4.22 4.98 -1.94
CA ARG A 317 -3.56 6.15 -2.54
C ARG A 317 -2.36 5.78 -3.40
N GLU A 318 -1.51 4.87 -2.94
CA GLU A 318 -0.35 4.35 -3.70
C GLU A 318 -0.82 3.70 -5.01
N GLN A 319 -1.78 2.77 -4.94
CA GLN A 319 -2.37 2.10 -6.12
C GLN A 319 -2.98 3.12 -7.10
N GLN A 320 -3.71 4.13 -6.60
CA GLN A 320 -4.25 5.19 -7.45
C GLN A 320 -3.16 6.04 -8.11
N GLN A 321 -2.02 6.27 -7.45
CA GLN A 321 -0.87 6.98 -8.02
C GLN A 321 -0.17 6.13 -9.09
N GLU A 322 0.01 4.83 -8.89
CA GLU A 322 0.52 3.91 -9.91
C GLU A 322 -0.40 3.85 -11.14
N ILE A 323 -1.72 3.72 -10.96
CA ILE A 323 -2.67 3.73 -12.07
C ILE A 323 -2.60 5.07 -12.84
N LYS A 324 -2.44 6.20 -12.15
CA LYS A 324 -2.25 7.52 -12.79
C LYS A 324 -0.91 7.62 -13.53
N SER A 325 0.18 7.08 -12.98
CA SER A 325 1.51 7.12 -13.60
C SER A 325 1.58 6.20 -14.83
N LEU A 326 1.01 5.00 -14.77
CA LEU A 326 0.87 4.08 -15.89
C LEU A 326 0.05 4.68 -17.03
N LYS A 327 -1.10 5.31 -16.72
CA LYS A 327 -1.91 6.03 -17.73
C LYS A 327 -1.11 7.15 -18.40
N ARG A 328 -0.35 7.95 -17.62
CA ARG A 328 0.52 8.99 -18.16
C ARG A 328 1.63 8.42 -19.06
N ASN A 329 2.29 7.35 -18.62
CA ASN A 329 3.39 6.72 -19.36
C ASN A 329 2.89 6.11 -20.68
N ASN A 330 1.72 5.46 -20.67
CA ASN A 330 1.10 4.92 -21.89
C ASN A 330 0.72 6.03 -22.87
N VAL A 331 0.20 7.17 -22.40
CA VAL A 331 -0.06 8.34 -23.26
C VAL A 331 1.24 8.88 -23.87
N ILE A 332 2.32 8.98 -23.10
CA ILE A 332 3.63 9.40 -23.61
C ILE A 332 4.12 8.42 -24.70
N LEU A 333 4.03 7.11 -24.45
CA LEU A 333 4.45 6.06 -25.40
C LEU A 333 3.63 6.08 -26.70
N ILE A 334 2.32 6.34 -26.63
CA ILE A 334 1.48 6.51 -27.83
C ILE A 334 1.97 7.73 -28.63
N TRP A 335 2.25 8.86 -27.97
CA TRP A 335 2.74 10.06 -28.67
C TRP A 335 4.15 9.88 -29.27
N THR A 336 5.08 9.16 -28.62
CA THR A 336 6.40 8.89 -29.21
C THR A 336 6.29 8.01 -30.45
N ILE A 337 5.41 7.01 -30.47
CA ILE A 337 5.13 6.20 -31.66
C ILE A 337 4.51 7.06 -32.77
N VAL A 338 3.49 7.88 -32.48
CA VAL A 338 2.85 8.76 -33.46
C VAL A 338 3.84 9.75 -34.09
N ILE A 339 4.73 10.34 -33.27
CA ILE A 339 5.78 11.24 -33.76
C ILE A 339 6.80 10.46 -34.62
N SER A 340 7.22 9.27 -34.20
CA SER A 340 8.16 8.42 -34.96
C SER A 340 7.61 8.05 -36.34
N ILE A 341 6.34 7.63 -36.42
CA ILE A 341 5.65 7.34 -37.69
C ILE A 341 5.55 8.61 -38.54
N SER A 342 5.21 9.75 -37.95
CA SER A 342 5.10 11.04 -38.67
C SER A 342 6.45 11.47 -39.29
N VAL A 343 7.55 11.30 -38.56
CA VAL A 343 8.91 11.55 -39.07
C VAL A 343 9.29 10.57 -40.18
N PHE A 344 8.94 9.29 -40.04
CA PHE A 344 9.19 8.28 -41.08
C PHE A 344 8.42 8.58 -42.37
N VAL A 345 7.13 8.94 -42.29
CA VAL A 345 6.32 9.34 -43.44
C VAL A 345 6.89 10.60 -44.11
N LEU A 346 7.29 11.61 -43.33
CA LEU A 346 7.91 12.82 -43.85
C LEU A 346 9.23 12.52 -44.59
N PHE A 347 10.09 11.68 -44.01
CA PHE A 347 11.32 11.22 -44.65
C PHE A 347 11.06 10.46 -45.96
N TYR A 348 10.06 9.57 -45.97
CA TYR A 348 9.64 8.85 -47.17
C TYR A 348 9.15 9.81 -48.26
N MET A 349 8.30 10.79 -47.93
CA MET A 349 7.80 11.79 -48.88
C MET A 349 8.91 12.69 -49.45
N ILE A 350 9.96 12.98 -48.67
CA ILE A 350 11.13 13.74 -49.16
C ILE A 350 11.96 12.89 -50.13
N LYS A 351 12.14 11.60 -49.84
CA LYS A 351 12.93 10.67 -50.68
C LYS A 351 12.20 10.25 -51.95
N VAL A 352 10.87 10.14 -51.91
CA VAL A 352 9.99 9.72 -53.03
C VAL A 352 9.30 10.93 -53.66
N ARG A 353 10.07 12.01 -53.94
CA ARG A 353 9.60 13.11 -54.78
C ARG A 353 9.67 12.72 -56.26
N PRO A 354 8.54 12.70 -57.00
CA PRO A 354 8.60 12.53 -58.45
C PRO A 354 9.25 13.76 -59.11
N LYS A 355 10.10 13.54 -60.12
CA LYS A 355 10.59 14.61 -61.00
C LYS A 355 9.40 15.20 -61.77
N SER A 356 9.02 16.42 -61.43
CA SER A 356 7.94 17.14 -62.10
C SER A 356 8.43 17.75 -63.42
N ASN A 357 7.95 17.22 -64.54
CA ASN A 357 8.02 17.89 -65.84
C ASN A 357 6.87 18.91 -65.94
N LYS A 358 7.16 20.12 -66.43
CA LYS A 358 6.17 21.10 -66.87
C LYS A 358 6.20 21.22 -68.39
N ASN A 359 5.02 21.29 -69.00
CA ASN A 359 4.74 21.96 -70.27
C ASN A 359 3.29 22.51 -70.20
N GLU A 360 2.99 23.55 -70.97
CA GLU A 360 1.80 24.40 -70.81
C GLU A 360 0.71 24.14 -71.87
N ALA A 361 -0.49 24.73 -71.66
CA ALA A 361 -1.35 25.42 -72.64
C ALA A 361 -2.86 25.04 -72.68
N ILE A 362 -3.67 25.91 -72.07
CA ILE A 362 -4.85 26.66 -72.64
C ILE A 362 -5.86 25.92 -73.55
N SER A 363 -7.15 26.01 -73.17
CA SER A 363 -8.24 26.44 -74.07
C SER A 363 -9.45 26.96 -73.26
N THR A 364 -10.11 28.00 -73.78
CA THR A 364 -11.30 28.68 -73.22
C THR A 364 -12.55 28.36 -74.05
N ASP A 365 -13.75 28.46 -73.45
CA ASP A 365 -14.80 29.42 -73.89
C ASP A 365 -16.19 29.20 -73.23
N LEU A 366 -17.01 30.27 -73.29
CA LEU A 366 -18.48 30.37 -73.19
C LEU A 366 -19.19 30.33 -71.79
N PHE A 367 -19.59 31.53 -71.37
CA PHE A 367 -20.64 31.92 -70.39
C PHE A 367 -22.06 31.79 -71.03
N PRO A 368 -23.26 32.00 -70.36
CA PRO A 368 -23.50 32.95 -69.24
C PRO A 368 -24.65 32.74 -68.21
N SER A 369 -24.74 33.73 -67.30
CA SER A 369 -25.92 34.37 -66.65
C SER A 369 -26.76 33.69 -65.53
N MET A 370 -26.63 34.29 -64.34
CA MET A 370 -27.63 34.65 -63.30
C MET A 370 -29.11 34.23 -63.46
N GLU A 371 -29.74 33.74 -62.37
CA GLU A 371 -30.76 34.51 -61.62
C GLU A 371 -31.11 33.92 -60.22
N ILE A 372 -32.09 34.51 -59.53
CA ILE A 372 -32.32 34.48 -58.07
C ILE A 372 -33.65 33.77 -57.72
N SER A 373 -33.73 32.98 -56.64
CA SER A 373 -34.86 33.01 -55.67
C SER A 373 -34.76 32.01 -54.49
N ASN A 374 -35.20 32.51 -53.34
CA ASN A 374 -35.75 31.86 -52.13
C ASN A 374 -36.46 30.50 -52.39
N ASN A 375 -36.51 29.52 -51.47
CA ASN A 375 -37.13 29.67 -50.14
C ASN A 375 -37.03 28.41 -49.23
N ALA A 376 -37.42 28.59 -47.96
CA ALA A 376 -38.00 27.59 -47.03
C ALA A 376 -37.22 26.32 -46.57
N LYS A 377 -36.86 26.34 -45.28
CA LYS A 377 -36.91 25.26 -44.27
C LYS A 377 -37.10 23.81 -44.75
N THR A 378 -36.21 22.92 -44.32
CA THR A 378 -36.60 21.61 -43.77
C THR A 378 -35.68 21.24 -42.60
N THR A 379 -36.27 20.73 -41.52
CA THR A 379 -35.54 20.19 -40.37
C THR A 379 -35.18 18.74 -40.64
N SER A 380 -33.88 18.41 -40.66
CA SER A 380 -33.41 17.04 -40.50
C SER A 380 -32.42 16.97 -39.33
N LYS A 381 -32.67 16.03 -38.42
CA LYS A 381 -31.67 15.57 -37.45
C LYS A 381 -30.62 14.80 -38.24
N GLU A 382 -29.35 15.16 -38.12
CA GLU A 382 -28.26 14.30 -38.57
C GLU A 382 -27.24 14.12 -37.45
N LEU A 383 -27.04 12.87 -37.04
CA LEU A 383 -25.96 12.49 -36.13
C LEU A 383 -24.65 12.58 -36.92
N VAL A 384 -23.81 13.59 -36.62
CA VAL A 384 -22.45 13.63 -37.15
C VAL A 384 -21.58 12.61 -36.40
N ASN A 385 -21.70 11.35 -36.81
CA ASN A 385 -20.71 10.30 -36.61
C ASN A 385 -19.78 10.26 -37.83
N ASN A 386 -18.71 11.07 -37.77
CA ASN A 386 -17.39 10.84 -38.39
C ASN A 386 -16.59 12.14 -38.24
N LEU A 387 -15.44 12.06 -37.56
CA LEU A 387 -14.57 13.21 -37.28
C LEU A 387 -13.16 12.95 -37.83
N ASP A 388 -13.06 12.90 -39.15
CA ASP A 388 -11.79 13.15 -39.82
C ASP A 388 -11.50 14.67 -39.75
N VAL A 389 -10.67 15.04 -38.78
CA VAL A 389 -10.34 16.44 -38.46
C VAL A 389 -8.83 16.57 -38.35
N GLN A 390 -8.18 16.95 -39.45
CA GLN A 390 -6.77 17.33 -39.46
C GLN A 390 -6.56 18.65 -38.71
N ILE A 391 -6.41 18.55 -37.38
CA ILE A 391 -5.95 19.62 -36.50
C ILE A 391 -4.46 19.44 -36.22
N SER A 392 -3.67 20.52 -36.24
CA SER A 392 -2.26 20.42 -35.87
C SER A 392 -2.11 20.16 -34.36
N LEU A 393 -1.13 19.33 -33.98
CA LEU A 393 -0.87 18.96 -32.58
C LEU A 393 -0.63 20.19 -31.67
N GLU A 394 0.01 21.24 -32.21
CA GLU A 394 0.18 22.51 -31.52
C GLU A 394 -1.17 23.21 -31.24
N THR A 395 -2.08 23.25 -32.23
CA THR A 395 -3.42 23.82 -32.07
C THR A 395 -4.25 23.01 -31.08
N GLU A 396 -4.18 21.67 -31.15
CA GLU A 396 -4.84 20.75 -30.24
C GLU A 396 -4.36 20.96 -28.79
N THR A 397 -3.04 20.94 -28.56
CA THR A 397 -2.44 21.13 -27.23
C THR A 397 -2.79 22.50 -26.64
N ARG A 398 -2.74 23.56 -27.47
CA ARG A 398 -3.14 24.91 -27.08
C ARG A 398 -4.60 25.00 -26.68
N LEU A 399 -5.49 24.30 -27.39
CA LEU A 399 -6.93 24.26 -27.06
C LEU A 399 -7.20 23.46 -25.79
N VAL A 400 -6.57 22.31 -25.59
CA VAL A 400 -6.69 21.52 -24.36
C VAL A 400 -6.25 22.33 -23.15
N LYS A 401 -5.10 23.00 -23.24
CA LYS A 401 -4.61 23.85 -22.14
C LYS A 401 -5.63 24.94 -21.80
N LYS A 402 -6.00 25.78 -22.77
CA LYS A 402 -6.96 26.87 -22.55
C LYS A 402 -8.35 26.39 -22.12
N LEU A 403 -8.78 25.19 -22.50
CA LEU A 403 -10.04 24.60 -22.04
C LEU A 403 -9.98 24.25 -20.55
N ASN A 404 -8.87 23.65 -20.10
CA ASN A 404 -8.65 23.39 -18.67
C ASN A 404 -8.51 24.70 -17.88
N ASP A 405 -7.76 25.69 -18.38
CA ASP A 405 -7.65 27.02 -17.77
C ASP A 405 -9.05 27.66 -17.56
N LEU A 406 -9.97 27.48 -18.52
CA LEU A 406 -11.37 27.94 -18.40
C LEU A 406 -12.22 27.10 -17.42
N GLU A 407 -11.98 25.79 -17.32
CA GLU A 407 -12.63 24.92 -16.33
C GLU A 407 -12.28 25.38 -14.91
N ASP A 408 -11.01 25.70 -14.65
CA ASP A 408 -10.53 26.25 -13.38
C ASP A 408 -11.14 27.65 -13.10
N ASP A 409 -11.31 28.49 -14.13
CA ASP A 409 -12.06 29.76 -14.07
C ASP A 409 -13.59 29.58 -13.94
N HIS A 410 -14.10 28.34 -13.81
CA HIS A 410 -15.52 28.02 -13.67
C HIS A 410 -16.43 28.56 -14.79
N PHE A 411 -15.92 28.67 -16.03
CA PHE A 411 -16.62 29.33 -17.14
C PHE A 411 -18.04 28.79 -17.38
N PHE A 412 -18.23 27.49 -17.11
CA PHE A 412 -19.46 26.76 -17.32
C PHE A 412 -20.64 27.31 -16.50
N LEU A 413 -20.40 28.01 -15.39
CA LEU A 413 -21.46 28.63 -14.58
C LEU A 413 -22.18 29.79 -15.30
N ASN A 414 -21.59 30.34 -16.36
CA ASN A 414 -22.26 31.35 -17.17
C ASN A 414 -23.40 30.71 -18.00
N LYS A 415 -24.64 31.17 -17.74
CA LYS A 415 -25.87 30.70 -18.40
C LYS A 415 -25.85 30.77 -19.92
N ASN A 416 -25.07 31.70 -20.49
CA ASN A 416 -24.99 31.97 -21.93
C ASN A 416 -23.88 31.17 -22.64
N VAL A 417 -23.23 30.23 -21.95
CA VAL A 417 -22.23 29.33 -22.55
C VAL A 417 -22.87 28.48 -23.63
N THR A 418 -22.40 28.70 -24.86
CA THR A 418 -22.70 27.92 -26.06
C THR A 418 -21.39 27.50 -26.72
N LEU A 419 -21.44 26.52 -27.62
CA LEU A 419 -20.26 26.08 -28.36
C LEU A 419 -19.63 27.22 -29.18
N GLY A 420 -20.46 28.14 -29.70
CA GLY A 420 -20.01 29.36 -30.38
C GLY A 420 -19.39 30.40 -29.45
N TRP A 421 -19.93 30.57 -28.24
CA TRP A 421 -19.29 31.40 -27.22
C TRP A 421 -17.90 30.86 -26.85
N LEU A 422 -17.80 29.54 -26.63
CA LEU A 422 -16.54 28.88 -26.29
C LEU A 422 -15.54 28.95 -27.46
N SER A 423 -16.00 28.85 -28.72
CA SER A 423 -15.13 29.02 -29.89
C SER A 423 -14.53 30.41 -30.01
N ASN A 424 -15.33 31.43 -29.71
CA ASN A 424 -14.83 32.80 -29.68
C ASN A 424 -13.87 33.02 -28.50
N LYS A 425 -14.20 32.54 -27.29
CA LYS A 425 -13.34 32.67 -26.09
C LYS A 425 -11.98 31.97 -26.25
N LEU A 426 -11.92 30.86 -26.98
CA LEU A 426 -10.69 30.09 -27.22
C LEU A 426 -9.91 30.53 -28.47
N ASN A 427 -10.43 31.46 -29.27
CA ASN A 427 -9.94 31.85 -30.60
C ASN A 427 -9.80 30.64 -31.55
N SER A 428 -10.91 29.93 -31.78
CA SER A 428 -10.95 28.76 -32.66
C SER A 428 -12.34 28.56 -33.28
N ASN A 429 -12.55 27.43 -33.98
CA ASN A 429 -13.82 27.07 -34.57
C ASN A 429 -14.55 25.99 -33.74
N GLN A 430 -15.88 25.92 -33.92
CA GLN A 430 -16.75 24.98 -33.18
C GLN A 430 -16.44 23.50 -33.46
N LYS A 431 -15.93 23.16 -34.66
CA LYS A 431 -15.55 21.79 -35.06
C LYS A 431 -14.34 21.31 -34.25
N TYR A 432 -13.32 22.14 -34.07
CA TYR A 432 -12.10 21.81 -33.32
C TYR A 432 -12.38 21.66 -31.83
N ILE A 433 -13.24 22.51 -31.24
CA ILE A 433 -13.60 22.40 -29.82
C ILE A 433 -14.51 21.20 -29.56
N SER A 434 -15.46 20.91 -30.45
CA SER A 434 -16.25 19.68 -30.37
C SER A 434 -15.38 18.44 -30.45
N TYR A 435 -14.37 18.43 -31.33
CA TYR A 435 -13.38 17.37 -31.43
C TYR A 435 -12.53 17.23 -30.15
N VAL A 436 -12.01 18.33 -29.59
CA VAL A 436 -11.24 18.32 -28.33
C VAL A 436 -12.08 17.81 -27.16
N ILE A 437 -13.32 18.30 -26.98
CA ILE A 437 -14.19 17.84 -25.87
C ILE A 437 -14.52 16.35 -26.03
N ARG A 438 -14.87 15.90 -27.24
CA ARG A 438 -15.10 14.47 -27.51
C ARG A 438 -13.85 13.62 -27.25
N LYS A 439 -12.67 14.04 -27.71
CA LYS A 439 -11.43 13.25 -27.60
C LYS A 439 -10.91 13.18 -26.17
N TYR A 440 -10.96 14.28 -25.40
CA TYR A 440 -10.32 14.38 -24.09
C TYR A 440 -11.28 14.25 -22.90
N LYS A 441 -12.57 14.53 -23.09
CA LYS A 441 -13.61 14.41 -22.03
C LYS A 441 -14.63 13.31 -22.34
N ASN A 442 -14.53 12.64 -23.50
CA ASN A 442 -15.42 11.55 -23.97
C ASN A 442 -16.91 11.89 -23.96
N GLN A 443 -17.27 13.16 -24.22
CA GLN A 443 -18.63 13.69 -24.07
C GLN A 443 -18.99 14.63 -25.22
N HIS A 444 -20.29 14.85 -25.45
CA HIS A 444 -20.74 15.96 -26.31
C HIS A 444 -20.71 17.27 -25.51
N PHE A 445 -20.60 18.41 -26.19
CA PHE A 445 -20.49 19.73 -25.54
C PHE A 445 -21.58 20.00 -24.49
N ASN A 446 -22.84 19.66 -24.78
CA ASN A 446 -23.95 19.90 -23.86
C ASN A 446 -23.81 19.06 -22.58
N ASP A 447 -23.50 17.78 -22.71
CA ASP A 447 -23.35 16.85 -21.58
C ASP A 447 -22.14 17.25 -20.73
N TYR A 448 -21.04 17.66 -21.37
CA TYR A 448 -19.85 18.17 -20.72
C TYR A 448 -20.12 19.42 -19.86
N ILE A 449 -20.81 20.43 -20.39
CA ILE A 449 -21.21 21.61 -19.60
C ILE A 449 -22.18 21.24 -18.48
N LEU A 450 -23.11 20.31 -18.74
CA LEU A 450 -24.07 19.83 -17.74
C LEU A 450 -23.36 19.12 -16.58
N ASN A 451 -22.43 18.20 -16.88
CA ASN A 451 -21.66 17.46 -15.89
C ASN A 451 -20.83 18.38 -14.99
N LEU A 452 -20.10 19.35 -15.56
CA LEU A 452 -19.32 20.32 -14.79
C LEU A 452 -20.21 21.13 -13.81
N ARG A 453 -21.39 21.58 -14.26
CA ARG A 453 -22.35 22.30 -13.42
C ARG A 453 -22.89 21.47 -12.27
N ILE A 454 -23.18 20.18 -12.51
CA ILE A 454 -23.68 19.29 -11.45
C ILE A 454 -22.56 18.90 -10.47
N GLN A 455 -21.34 18.63 -10.95
CA GLN A 455 -20.20 18.36 -10.08
C GLN A 455 -19.88 19.54 -9.16
N TYR A 456 -19.89 20.76 -9.71
CA TYR A 456 -19.69 21.98 -8.93
C TYR A 456 -20.73 22.13 -7.80
N ILE A 457 -22.03 22.03 -8.09
CA ILE A 457 -23.05 22.24 -7.07
C ILE A 457 -23.07 21.12 -6.02
N VAL A 458 -22.74 19.88 -6.40
CA VAL A 458 -22.57 18.77 -5.44
C VAL A 458 -21.44 19.09 -4.47
N GLN A 459 -20.27 19.51 -4.98
CA GLN A 459 -19.14 19.92 -4.13
C GLN A 459 -19.51 21.09 -3.21
N GLN A 460 -20.25 22.09 -3.69
CA GLN A 460 -20.73 23.20 -2.85
C GLN A 460 -21.71 22.74 -1.75
N LEU A 461 -22.65 21.83 -2.05
CA LEU A 461 -23.59 21.29 -1.07
C LEU A 461 -22.92 20.40 -0.01
N GLU A 462 -21.88 19.64 -0.38
CA GLU A 462 -21.11 18.80 0.53
C GLU A 462 -20.19 19.63 1.45
N SER A 463 -19.61 20.72 0.94
CA SER A 463 -18.65 21.56 1.66
C SER A 463 -19.30 22.67 2.50
N ASN A 464 -20.46 23.19 2.11
CA ASN A 464 -21.13 24.29 2.80
C ASN A 464 -22.55 23.92 3.24
N LYS A 465 -22.66 23.45 4.50
CA LYS A 465 -23.93 23.06 5.13
C LYS A 465 -25.03 24.14 5.02
N THR A 466 -24.68 25.43 4.97
CA THR A 466 -25.69 26.50 4.87
C THR A 466 -26.46 26.46 3.56
N LEU A 467 -25.88 25.94 2.46
CA LEU A 467 -26.55 25.84 1.16
C LEU A 467 -27.66 24.77 1.14
N LEU A 468 -27.68 23.84 2.11
CA LEU A 468 -28.70 22.80 2.22
C LEU A 468 -30.10 23.38 2.55
N ASP A 469 -30.17 24.60 3.09
CA ASP A 469 -31.43 25.29 3.41
C ASP A 469 -31.91 26.26 2.30
N TYR A 470 -31.15 26.41 1.22
CA TYR A 470 -31.47 27.35 0.15
C TYR A 470 -32.52 26.78 -0.81
N LYS A 471 -33.35 27.68 -1.36
CA LYS A 471 -34.36 27.30 -2.37
C LYS A 471 -33.71 26.70 -3.60
N LEU A 472 -34.32 25.64 -4.14
CA LEU A 472 -33.77 24.89 -5.26
C LEU A 472 -33.71 25.69 -6.58
N SER A 473 -34.43 26.80 -6.67
CA SER A 473 -34.28 27.81 -7.72
C SER A 473 -32.97 28.61 -7.63
N TYR A 474 -32.48 28.88 -6.42
CA TYR A 474 -31.20 29.56 -6.17
C TYR A 474 -30.01 28.62 -6.41
N LEU A 475 -30.11 27.36 -6.00
CA LEU A 475 -29.09 26.34 -6.30
C LEU A 475 -28.98 26.09 -7.81
N ALA A 476 -30.11 26.09 -8.54
CA ALA A 476 -30.11 26.05 -10.00
C ALA A 476 -29.44 27.29 -10.62
N ASP A 477 -29.64 28.47 -10.04
CA ASP A 477 -29.05 29.74 -10.49
C ASP A 477 -27.52 29.76 -10.30
N MET A 478 -27.07 29.39 -9.10
CA MET A 478 -25.66 29.22 -8.72
C MET A 478 -24.94 28.18 -9.59
N ALA A 479 -25.62 27.10 -9.97
CA ALA A 479 -25.11 26.08 -10.89
C ALA A 479 -25.20 26.49 -12.38
N GLY A 480 -25.57 27.74 -12.70
CA GLY A 480 -25.58 28.26 -14.08
C GLY A 480 -26.76 27.81 -14.95
N PHE A 481 -27.84 27.29 -14.36
CA PHE A 481 -29.04 26.90 -15.11
C PHE A 481 -30.01 28.07 -15.29
N THR A 482 -30.71 28.07 -16.43
CA THR A 482 -31.73 29.10 -16.75
C THR A 482 -33.10 28.83 -16.13
N SER A 483 -33.31 27.67 -15.51
CA SER A 483 -34.58 27.30 -14.89
C SER A 483 -34.40 26.12 -13.92
N HIS A 484 -35.16 26.11 -12.84
CA HIS A 484 -35.19 25.01 -11.87
C HIS A 484 -35.48 23.64 -12.51
N SER A 485 -36.43 23.53 -13.45
CA SER A 485 -36.78 22.24 -14.07
C SER A 485 -35.62 21.61 -14.85
N LYS A 486 -34.85 22.41 -15.60
CA LYS A 486 -33.64 21.93 -16.31
C LYS A 486 -32.56 21.46 -15.34
N PHE A 487 -32.39 22.16 -14.22
CA PHE A 487 -31.47 21.75 -13.16
C PHE A 487 -31.85 20.39 -12.56
N THR A 488 -33.12 20.19 -12.21
CA THR A 488 -33.61 18.92 -11.64
C THR A 488 -33.42 17.74 -12.60
N LEU A 489 -33.71 17.92 -13.89
CA LEU A 489 -33.49 16.90 -14.92
C LEU A 489 -31.99 16.59 -15.10
N ALA A 490 -31.15 17.63 -15.18
CA ALA A 490 -29.70 17.49 -15.28
C ALA A 490 -29.10 16.75 -14.07
N PHE A 491 -29.46 17.17 -12.86
CA PHE A 491 -28.97 16.57 -11.62
C PHE A 491 -29.37 15.09 -11.53
N LYS A 492 -30.62 14.75 -11.86
CA LYS A 492 -31.07 13.36 -11.89
C LYS A 492 -30.33 12.54 -12.96
N SER A 493 -30.05 13.11 -14.13
CA SER A 493 -29.32 12.43 -15.19
C SER A 493 -27.84 12.14 -14.87
N VAL A 494 -27.25 12.85 -13.90
CA VAL A 494 -25.81 12.72 -13.55
C VAL A 494 -25.61 11.98 -12.23
N MET A 495 -26.48 12.21 -11.25
CA MET A 495 -26.37 11.66 -9.89
C MET A 495 -27.33 10.49 -9.61
N ASP A 496 -28.17 10.12 -10.59
CA ASP A 496 -29.26 9.13 -10.49
C ASP A 496 -30.27 9.35 -9.35
N THR A 497 -30.28 10.57 -8.79
CA THR A 497 -31.15 10.98 -7.69
C THR A 497 -31.67 12.40 -7.89
N THR A 498 -32.75 12.77 -7.20
CA THR A 498 -33.25 14.15 -7.27
C THR A 498 -32.42 15.07 -6.37
N PRO A 499 -32.28 16.37 -6.72
CA PRO A 499 -31.59 17.32 -5.85
C PRO A 499 -32.15 17.37 -4.43
N SER A 500 -33.48 17.30 -4.28
CA SER A 500 -34.14 17.33 -2.98
C SER A 500 -33.74 16.14 -2.09
N LEU A 501 -33.78 14.92 -2.66
CA LEU A 501 -33.39 13.70 -1.95
C LEU A 501 -31.88 13.69 -1.62
N PHE A 502 -31.05 14.23 -2.51
CA PHE A 502 -29.62 14.41 -2.25
C PHE A 502 -29.36 15.35 -1.06
N ILE A 503 -30.03 16.50 -1.03
CA ILE A 503 -29.93 17.48 0.07
C ILE A 503 -30.46 16.90 1.39
N GLU A 504 -31.55 16.14 1.36
CA GLU A 504 -32.10 15.47 2.54
C GLU A 504 -31.12 14.45 3.14
N ASN A 505 -30.50 13.61 2.29
CA ASN A 505 -29.47 12.66 2.71
C ASN A 505 -28.24 13.35 3.31
N LEU A 506 -27.83 14.52 2.78
CA LEU A 506 -26.74 15.31 3.35
C LEU A 506 -27.11 15.94 4.70
N LYS A 507 -28.38 16.36 4.89
CA LYS A 507 -28.86 16.85 6.19
C LYS A 507 -28.84 15.73 7.23
N GLN A 508 -29.38 14.55 6.92
CA GLN A 508 -29.40 13.41 7.86
C GLN A 508 -27.98 13.05 8.32
N LYS A 509 -27.03 12.89 7.39
CA LYS A 509 -25.59 12.68 7.68
C LYS A 509 -24.87 13.82 8.41
N SER A 510 -25.57 14.90 8.74
CA SER A 510 -25.01 16.08 9.41
C SER A 510 -25.51 16.28 10.84
N PHE A 511 -26.46 15.44 11.28
CA PHE A 511 -27.01 15.36 12.64
C PHE A 511 -26.52 14.12 13.43
N ASP A 512 -25.89 13.16 12.74
CA ASP A 512 -25.03 12.11 13.32
C ASP A 512 -23.56 12.59 13.39
#